data_AF-A0A532AQT9-F1
#
_entry.id   AF-A0A532AQT9-F1
#
_cell.length_a   1.000
_cell.length_b   1.000
_cell.length_c   1.000
_cell.angle_alpha   90.00
_cell.angle_beta   90.00
_cell.angle_gamma   90.00
#
_symmetry.space_group_name_H-M   'P 1'
#
loop_
_entity.id
_entity.type
_entity.pdbx_description
1 polymer ?
#
loop_
_entity_poly.entity_id
_entity_poly.type
_entity_poly.pdbx_seq_one_letter_code
_entity_poly.pdbx_strand_id
1 'polypeptide(L)'
;LQDRTEHGYVFRTDLRLRPDPGSTPLAIPVEAALRYYEARGQNWERAAMIKARPVAGDVAAGAVFLKELQPYIWRKYMDYAAIADVHSIKRQIHAHKGHGEVAVKGHNVKLGRGGIREIEFFVQTQQLIAGGRFPELRGRETVPMLGELSARGWITADARDALTRQY
;
A
#
# COMPACT_ATOMS: atom_id res chain seq x y z
N LEU A 1 -22.37 11.38 1.27
CA LEU A 1 -21.80 10.13 1.85
C LEU A 1 -21.53 10.27 3.34
N GLN A 2 -20.82 11.32 3.73
CA GLN A 2 -20.43 11.55 5.12
C GLN A 2 -21.29 12.57 5.86
N ASP A 3 -22.18 13.28 5.15
CA ASP A 3 -23.15 14.18 5.78
C ASP A 3 -24.08 13.39 6.69
N ARG A 4 -24.32 13.95 7.88
CA ARG A 4 -25.12 13.31 8.92
C ARG A 4 -26.57 13.75 8.78
N THR A 5 -27.43 12.79 8.50
CA THR A 5 -28.89 12.95 8.48
C THR A 5 -29.50 12.36 9.75
N GLU A 6 -30.84 12.34 9.85
CA GLU A 6 -31.57 11.62 10.89
C GLU A 6 -31.26 10.12 10.92
N HIS A 7 -30.84 9.55 9.78
CA HIS A 7 -30.44 8.15 9.65
C HIS A 7 -28.92 7.93 9.85
N GLY A 8 -28.19 8.96 10.27
CA GLY A 8 -26.73 8.92 10.40
C GLY A 8 -26.01 9.27 9.08
N TYR A 9 -24.85 8.66 8.84
CA TYR A 9 -24.08 8.82 7.60
C TYR A 9 -23.77 7.45 7.01
N VAL A 10 -23.47 7.39 5.71
CA VAL A 10 -23.19 6.13 5.01
C VAL A 10 -21.75 5.69 5.27
N PHE A 11 -20.77 6.51 4.88
CA PHE A 11 -19.34 6.26 5.11
C PHE A 11 -18.62 7.56 5.43
N ARG A 12 -17.60 7.48 6.30
CA ARG A 12 -16.60 8.55 6.42
C ARG A 12 -15.66 8.45 5.23
N THR A 13 -15.47 9.53 4.50
CA THR A 13 -14.61 9.55 3.31
C THR A 13 -13.28 10.22 3.64
N ASP A 14 -12.18 9.52 3.38
CA ASP A 14 -10.83 10.04 3.57
C ASP A 14 -10.16 10.29 2.22
N LEU A 15 -9.93 11.56 1.88
CA LEU A 15 -9.34 12.00 0.62
C LEU A 15 -7.87 12.43 0.76
N ARG A 16 -7.22 12.05 1.87
CA ARG A 16 -5.84 12.47 2.20
C ARG A 16 -4.76 11.67 1.47
N LEU A 17 -5.10 10.59 0.78
CA LEU A 17 -4.15 9.81 -0.04
C LEU A 17 -4.00 10.33 -1.48
N ARG A 18 -4.72 11.40 -1.86
CA ARG A 18 -4.57 12.01 -3.18
C ARG A 18 -3.24 12.78 -3.30
N PRO A 19 -2.72 13.02 -4.52
CA PRO A 19 -1.54 13.83 -4.75
C PRO A 19 -1.56 15.15 -4.00
N ASP A 20 -0.57 15.41 -3.16
CA ASP A 20 -0.42 16.66 -2.38
C ASP A 20 -1.77 17.22 -1.86
N PRO A 21 -2.38 16.56 -0.85
CA PRO A 21 -3.74 16.85 -0.42
C PRO A 21 -3.89 18.23 0.23
N GLY A 22 -2.80 18.94 0.54
CA GLY A 22 -2.83 20.31 1.02
C GLY A 22 -2.94 21.35 -0.10
N SER A 23 -2.44 21.00 -1.29
CA SER A 23 -2.25 21.97 -2.39
C SER A 23 -3.05 21.64 -3.65
N THR A 24 -3.64 20.45 -3.76
CA THR A 24 -4.44 20.05 -4.92
C THR A 24 -5.95 20.08 -4.65
N PRO A 25 -6.77 20.39 -5.66
CA PRO A 25 -8.21 20.18 -5.58
C PRO A 25 -8.54 18.69 -5.41
N LEU A 26 -9.81 18.39 -5.11
CA LEU A 26 -10.26 17.02 -4.86
C LEU A 26 -10.09 16.10 -6.08
N ALA A 27 -10.26 16.65 -7.28
CA ALA A 27 -10.04 15.96 -8.54
C ALA A 27 -9.04 16.76 -9.37
N ILE A 28 -8.06 16.06 -9.95
CA ILE A 28 -7.06 16.64 -10.85
C ILE A 28 -7.07 15.89 -12.19
N PRO A 29 -6.66 16.53 -13.28
CA PRO A 29 -6.46 15.86 -14.56
C PRO A 29 -5.46 14.69 -14.43
N VAL A 30 -5.65 13.63 -15.21
CA VAL A 30 -4.77 12.45 -15.24
C VAL A 30 -3.31 12.87 -15.45
N GLU A 31 -3.05 13.72 -16.43
CA GLU A 31 -1.69 14.20 -16.70
C GLU A 31 -1.06 14.95 -15.52
N ALA A 32 -1.85 15.70 -14.76
CA ALA A 32 -1.35 16.39 -13.57
C ALA A 32 -0.96 15.39 -12.48
N ALA A 33 -1.73 14.31 -12.31
CA ALA A 33 -1.41 13.23 -11.39
C ALA A 33 -0.13 12.49 -11.82
N LEU A 34 0.02 12.18 -13.10
CA LEU A 34 1.22 11.51 -13.63
C LEU A 34 2.47 12.36 -13.42
N ARG A 35 2.43 13.65 -13.79
CA ARG A 35 3.53 14.60 -13.54
C ARG A 35 3.87 14.71 -12.06
N TYR A 36 2.86 14.68 -11.18
CA TYR A 36 3.09 14.68 -9.74
C TYR A 36 3.87 13.43 -9.29
N TYR A 37 3.41 12.24 -9.66
CA TYR A 37 4.06 11.01 -9.23
C TYR A 37 5.46 10.87 -9.80
N GLU A 38 5.68 11.29 -11.04
CA GLU A 38 7.00 11.32 -11.67
C GLU A 38 7.98 12.26 -10.92
N ALA A 39 7.57 13.49 -10.64
CA ALA A 39 8.48 14.51 -10.12
C ALA A 39 8.58 14.58 -8.59
N ARG A 40 7.49 14.26 -7.87
CA ARG A 40 7.36 14.52 -6.41
C ARG A 40 6.76 13.37 -5.61
N GLY A 41 6.40 12.27 -6.27
CA GLY A 41 5.73 11.15 -5.58
C GLY A 41 6.59 10.60 -4.45
N GLN A 42 6.03 10.59 -3.24
CA GLN A 42 6.69 10.18 -2.02
C GLN A 42 6.84 8.66 -1.92
N ASN A 43 7.85 8.24 -1.17
CA ASN A 43 8.22 6.84 -0.96
C ASN A 43 7.03 5.95 -0.52
N TRP A 44 6.18 6.46 0.38
CA TRP A 44 5.04 5.72 0.92
C TRP A 44 3.84 5.65 -0.05
N GLU A 45 3.72 6.61 -0.97
CA GLU A 45 2.63 6.64 -1.95
C GLU A 45 2.73 5.46 -2.92
N ARG A 46 3.95 4.98 -3.20
CA ARG A 46 4.17 3.75 -3.97
C ARG A 46 3.47 2.56 -3.32
N ALA A 47 3.66 2.35 -2.03
CA ALA A 47 3.02 1.27 -1.29
C ALA A 47 1.49 1.43 -1.25
N ALA A 48 0.99 2.66 -1.09
CA ALA A 48 -0.44 2.93 -1.14
C ALA A 48 -1.04 2.57 -2.52
N MET A 49 -0.33 2.90 -3.61
CA MET A 49 -0.77 2.63 -4.98
C MET A 49 -0.82 1.14 -5.35
N ILE A 50 -0.12 0.26 -4.62
CA ILE A 50 -0.27 -1.21 -4.78
C ILE A 50 -1.72 -1.65 -4.56
N LYS A 51 -2.43 -0.97 -3.65
CA LYS A 51 -3.82 -1.31 -3.28
C LYS A 51 -4.86 -0.60 -4.15
N ALA A 52 -4.44 0.35 -4.99
CA ALA A 52 -5.35 1.17 -5.78
C ALA A 52 -6.11 0.34 -6.83
N ARG A 53 -7.38 0.69 -7.03
CA ARG A 53 -8.23 0.17 -8.11
C ARG A 53 -9.33 1.18 -8.45
N PRO A 54 -9.75 1.29 -9.73
CA PRO A 54 -10.98 1.98 -10.04
C PRO A 54 -12.18 1.26 -9.39
N VAL A 55 -13.12 2.03 -8.85
CA VAL A 55 -14.30 1.51 -8.14
C VAL A 55 -15.63 2.07 -8.67
N ALA A 56 -15.58 3.18 -9.41
CA ALA A 56 -16.73 3.88 -9.98
C ALA A 56 -16.28 4.79 -11.13
N GLY A 57 -17.22 5.32 -11.90
CA GLY A 57 -16.94 6.18 -13.06
C GLY A 57 -16.47 5.38 -14.28
N ASP A 58 -15.62 5.99 -15.10
CA ASP A 58 -14.97 5.29 -16.23
C ASP A 58 -13.86 4.36 -15.71
N VAL A 59 -14.23 3.09 -15.53
CA VAL A 59 -13.32 2.04 -15.03
C VAL A 59 -12.18 1.78 -16.02
N ALA A 60 -12.41 1.94 -17.33
CA ALA A 60 -11.39 1.73 -18.35
C ALA A 60 -10.32 2.83 -18.28
N ALA A 61 -10.74 4.10 -18.20
CA ALA A 61 -9.82 5.21 -18.00
C ALA A 61 -8.99 5.06 -16.70
N GLY A 62 -9.64 4.65 -15.61
CA GLY A 62 -8.94 4.38 -14.35
C GLY A 62 -7.92 3.24 -14.45
N ALA A 63 -8.23 2.19 -15.20
CA ALA A 63 -7.29 1.09 -15.47
C ALA A 63 -6.10 1.54 -16.32
N VAL A 64 -6.32 2.42 -17.32
CA VAL A 64 -5.25 3.03 -18.12
C VAL A 64 -4.33 3.88 -17.25
N PHE A 65 -4.89 4.74 -16.39
CA PHE A 65 -4.10 5.54 -15.44
C PHE A 65 -3.19 4.67 -14.55
N LEU A 66 -3.73 3.60 -13.96
CA LEU A 66 -2.92 2.68 -13.12
C LEU A 66 -1.86 1.94 -13.93
N LYS A 67 -2.12 1.66 -15.21
CA LYS A 67 -1.13 1.06 -16.12
C LYS A 67 0.02 2.04 -16.40
N GLU A 68 -0.30 3.31 -16.68
CA GLU A 68 0.70 4.37 -16.89
C GLU A 68 1.51 4.66 -15.64
N LEU A 69 0.95 4.44 -14.45
CA LEU A 69 1.63 4.60 -13.17
C LEU A 69 2.57 3.44 -12.82
N GLN A 70 2.57 2.34 -13.59
CA GLN A 70 3.43 1.18 -13.31
C GLN A 70 4.93 1.49 -13.21
N PRO A 71 5.55 2.32 -14.06
CA PRO A 71 6.97 2.66 -13.94
C PRO A 71 7.31 3.39 -12.64
N TYR A 72 6.35 4.16 -12.12
CA TYR A 72 6.44 4.74 -10.80
C TYR A 72 6.39 3.61 -9.75
N ILE A 73 5.33 2.81 -9.68
CA ILE A 73 5.18 1.83 -8.59
C ILE A 73 6.28 0.74 -8.63
N TRP A 74 6.63 0.23 -9.82
CA TRP A 74 7.42 -0.99 -10.04
C TRP A 74 8.78 -0.70 -10.67
N ARG A 75 9.69 -0.10 -9.90
CA ARG A 75 11.05 0.20 -10.38
C ARG A 75 11.80 -1.07 -10.78
N LYS A 76 12.40 -1.05 -11.98
CA LYS A 76 13.16 -2.19 -12.54
C LYS A 76 14.46 -2.48 -11.78
N TYR A 77 15.10 -1.43 -11.27
CA TYR A 77 16.39 -1.49 -10.58
C TYR A 77 16.26 -1.12 -9.12
N MET A 78 17.06 -1.77 -8.28
CA MET A 78 17.18 -1.44 -6.86
C MET A 78 18.27 -0.39 -6.71
N ASP A 79 17.88 0.87 -6.79
CA ASP A 79 18.75 2.02 -6.57
C ASP A 79 18.66 2.51 -5.11
N TYR A 80 19.42 3.56 -4.80
CA TYR A 80 19.40 4.17 -3.47
C TYR A 80 18.00 4.65 -3.06
N ALA A 81 17.19 5.13 -4.03
CA ALA A 81 15.83 5.58 -3.77
C ALA A 81 14.91 4.41 -3.39
N ALA A 82 15.03 3.25 -4.04
CA ALA A 82 14.29 2.04 -3.68
C ALA A 82 14.62 1.54 -2.27
N ILE A 83 15.90 1.62 -1.85
CA ILE A 83 16.31 1.30 -0.47
C ILE A 83 15.69 2.29 0.52
N ALA A 84 15.69 3.57 0.19
CA ALA A 84 15.05 4.60 1.01
C ALA A 84 13.52 4.38 1.13
N ASP A 85 12.87 3.84 0.09
CA ASP A 85 11.45 3.46 0.13
C ASP A 85 11.19 2.35 1.16
N VAL A 86 11.98 1.28 1.12
CA VAL A 86 11.92 0.17 2.08
C VAL A 86 12.15 0.66 3.52
N HIS A 87 13.16 1.52 3.73
CA HIS A 87 13.45 2.11 5.04
C HIS A 87 12.32 3.02 5.52
N SER A 88 11.67 3.76 4.62
CA SER A 88 10.54 4.63 4.95
C SER A 88 9.35 3.82 5.49
N ILE A 89 9.00 2.72 4.82
CA ILE A 89 7.94 1.81 5.26
C ILE A 89 8.28 1.20 6.63
N LYS A 90 9.53 0.72 6.81
CA LYS A 90 10.00 0.20 8.10
C LYS A 90 9.91 1.24 9.22
N ARG A 91 10.27 2.50 8.94
CA ARG A 91 10.10 3.60 9.90
C ARG A 91 8.64 3.85 10.23
N GLN A 92 7.73 3.79 9.26
CA GLN A 92 6.30 3.95 9.51
C GLN A 92 5.72 2.84 10.39
N ILE A 93 6.15 1.59 10.19
CA ILE A 93 5.85 0.47 11.10
C ILE A 93 6.31 0.82 12.51
N HIS A 94 7.54 1.31 12.65
CA HIS A 94 8.14 1.61 13.95
C HIS A 94 7.63 2.89 14.63
N ALA A 95 7.18 3.90 13.86
CA ALA A 95 6.66 5.15 14.40
C ALA A 95 5.28 4.98 15.07
N HIS A 96 4.53 3.94 14.70
CA HIS A 96 3.26 3.58 15.34
C HIS A 96 3.45 2.72 16.62
N LYS A 97 4.68 2.54 17.13
CA LYS A 97 5.02 1.77 18.35
C LYS A 97 4.59 2.45 19.65
N GLY A 98 3.31 2.77 19.79
CA GLY A 98 2.71 3.22 21.06
C GLY A 98 2.39 2.09 22.06
N HIS A 99 2.68 0.82 21.75
CA HIS A 99 2.31 -0.32 22.60
C HIS A 99 3.53 -1.24 22.80
N GLY A 100 4.35 -0.91 23.80
CA GLY A 100 5.65 -1.52 24.08
C GLY A 100 5.62 -2.96 24.62
N GLU A 101 4.46 -3.56 24.88
CA GLU A 101 4.36 -4.96 25.30
C GLU A 101 3.17 -5.64 24.60
N VAL A 102 3.33 -6.92 24.25
CA VAL A 102 2.22 -7.77 23.81
C VAL A 102 1.39 -8.11 25.05
N ALA A 103 0.62 -7.14 25.54
CA ALA A 103 -0.36 -7.36 26.59
C ALA A 103 -1.67 -7.84 25.95
N VAL A 104 -2.13 -9.04 26.30
CA VAL A 104 -3.39 -9.62 25.76
C VAL A 104 -4.58 -8.67 25.96
N LYS A 105 -4.56 -7.86 27.03
CA LYS A 105 -5.46 -6.71 27.21
C LYS A 105 -4.83 -5.44 26.64
N GLY A 106 -5.46 -4.86 25.62
CA GLY A 106 -5.04 -3.58 25.03
C GLY A 106 -4.10 -3.69 23.83
N HIS A 107 -3.76 -4.90 23.37
CA HIS A 107 -3.03 -5.07 22.11
C HIS A 107 -3.90 -4.63 20.91
N ASN A 108 -3.36 -3.72 20.12
CA ASN A 108 -4.03 -3.23 18.92
C ASN A 108 -3.83 -4.24 17.78
N VAL A 109 -4.86 -5.01 17.45
CA VAL A 109 -4.81 -6.05 16.39
C VAL A 109 -4.31 -5.51 15.04
N LYS A 110 -4.56 -4.23 14.75
CA LYS A 110 -4.13 -3.61 13.49
C LYS A 110 -2.74 -2.97 13.58
N LEU A 111 -2.45 -2.23 14.65
CA LEU A 111 -1.27 -1.36 14.78
C LEU A 111 -0.21 -1.87 15.73
N GLY A 112 -0.56 -2.83 16.59
CA GLY A 112 0.35 -3.45 17.53
C GLY A 112 1.35 -4.35 16.81
N ARG A 113 2.43 -4.68 17.53
CA ARG A 113 3.47 -5.59 17.04
C ARG A 113 2.85 -6.94 16.66
N GLY A 114 3.19 -7.45 15.48
CA GLY A 114 2.61 -8.66 14.88
C GLY A 114 1.18 -8.48 14.36
N GLY A 115 0.66 -7.25 14.31
CA GLY A 115 -0.69 -6.96 13.82
C GLY A 115 -0.81 -6.95 12.30
N ILE A 116 -2.06 -6.84 11.82
CA ILE A 116 -2.43 -6.90 10.40
C ILE A 116 -1.56 -5.97 9.54
N ARG A 117 -1.32 -4.73 10.00
CA ARG A 117 -0.54 -3.73 9.25
C ARG A 117 0.92 -4.14 9.05
N GLU A 118 1.52 -4.85 9.99
CA GLU A 118 2.89 -5.34 9.82
C GLU A 118 2.97 -6.39 8.72
N ILE A 119 1.96 -7.27 8.61
CA ILE A 119 1.87 -8.27 7.54
C ILE A 119 1.66 -7.58 6.18
N GLU A 120 0.74 -6.61 6.10
CA GLU A 120 0.50 -5.84 4.87
C GLU A 120 1.78 -5.13 4.40
N PHE A 121 2.46 -4.43 5.30
CA PHE A 121 3.68 -3.72 4.96
C PHE A 121 4.84 -4.66 4.63
N PHE A 122 4.95 -5.80 5.30
CA PHE A 122 5.92 -6.82 4.93
C PHE A 122 5.74 -7.22 3.47
N VAL A 123 4.52 -7.61 3.08
CA VAL A 123 4.22 -8.01 1.70
C VAL A 123 4.48 -6.87 0.74
N GLN A 124 3.94 -5.67 0.97
CA GLN A 124 4.13 -4.50 0.10
C GLN A 124 5.62 -4.14 -0.07
N THR A 125 6.42 -4.27 0.99
CA THR A 125 7.86 -4.03 0.92
C THR A 125 8.53 -5.00 -0.06
N GLN A 126 8.21 -6.30 0.03
CA GLN A 126 8.72 -7.29 -0.92
C GLN A 126 8.24 -7.02 -2.35
N GLN A 127 6.99 -6.58 -2.52
CA GLN A 127 6.45 -6.20 -3.82
C GLN A 127 7.18 -4.99 -4.42
N LEU A 128 7.54 -3.98 -3.63
CA LEU A 128 8.34 -2.85 -4.13
C LEU A 128 9.77 -3.25 -4.48
N ILE A 129 10.35 -4.21 -3.76
CA ILE A 129 11.69 -4.75 -4.02
C ILE A 129 11.70 -5.58 -5.32
N ALA A 130 10.71 -6.45 -5.51
CA ALA A 130 10.76 -7.53 -6.47
C ALA A 130 9.79 -7.35 -7.67
N GLY A 131 8.70 -6.59 -7.48
CA GLY A 131 7.62 -6.41 -8.45
C GLY A 131 8.06 -5.73 -9.76
N GLY A 132 9.14 -4.96 -9.75
CA GLY A 132 9.75 -4.44 -10.98
C GLY A 132 10.23 -5.54 -11.94
N ARG A 133 10.74 -6.66 -11.39
CA ARG A 133 11.27 -7.79 -12.15
C ARG A 133 10.26 -8.93 -12.32
N PHE A 134 9.34 -9.07 -11.36
CA PHE A 134 8.38 -10.16 -11.29
C PHE A 134 6.95 -9.61 -11.28
N PRO A 135 6.31 -9.45 -12.46
CA PRO A 135 4.96 -8.90 -12.57
C PRO A 135 3.89 -9.63 -11.75
N GLU A 136 4.11 -10.90 -11.45
CA GLU A 136 3.23 -11.76 -10.65
C GLU A 136 3.15 -11.28 -9.19
N LEU A 137 4.18 -10.58 -8.70
CA LEU A 137 4.19 -9.94 -7.39
C LEU A 137 3.47 -8.58 -7.37
N ARG A 138 2.74 -8.19 -8.43
CA ARG A 138 2.03 -6.90 -8.51
C ARG A 138 0.56 -6.99 -8.09
N GLY A 139 0.14 -8.11 -7.52
CA GLY A 139 -1.22 -8.29 -7.00
C GLY A 139 -1.53 -7.38 -5.82
N ARG A 140 -2.80 -6.98 -5.69
CA ARG A 140 -3.23 -6.04 -4.64
C ARG A 140 -3.51 -6.70 -3.29
N GLU A 141 -3.79 -8.01 -3.28
CA GLU A 141 -4.27 -8.73 -2.10
C GLU A 141 -3.11 -9.35 -1.32
N THR A 142 -3.13 -9.21 0.01
CA THR A 142 -2.02 -9.63 0.88
C THR A 142 -1.79 -11.14 0.84
N VAL A 143 -2.85 -11.93 1.00
CA VAL A 143 -2.76 -13.40 1.08
C VAL A 143 -2.31 -14.04 -0.24
N PRO A 144 -2.90 -13.71 -1.41
CA PRO A 144 -2.37 -14.20 -2.69
C PRO A 144 -0.89 -13.84 -2.90
N MET A 145 -0.47 -12.64 -2.50
CA MET A 145 0.93 -12.22 -2.64
C MET A 145 1.88 -12.94 -1.68
N LEU A 146 1.44 -13.37 -0.49
CA LEU A 146 2.20 -14.32 0.33
C LEU A 146 2.42 -15.65 -0.41
N GLY A 147 1.40 -16.13 -1.13
CA GLY A 147 1.50 -17.29 -2.00
C GLY A 147 2.57 -17.14 -3.08
N GLU A 148 2.53 -16.05 -3.85
CA GLU A 148 3.50 -15.75 -4.91
C GLU A 148 4.93 -15.57 -4.37
N LEU A 149 5.09 -14.91 -3.21
CA LEU A 149 6.39 -14.76 -2.56
C LEU A 149 6.98 -16.13 -2.17
N SER A 150 6.15 -17.04 -1.66
CA SER A 150 6.58 -18.39 -1.30
C SER A 150 6.92 -19.24 -2.52
N ALA A 151 6.09 -19.20 -3.57
CA ALA A 151 6.32 -19.93 -4.82
C ALA A 151 7.65 -19.55 -5.49
N ARG A 152 8.14 -18.34 -5.25
CA ARG A 152 9.40 -17.80 -5.78
C ARG A 152 10.59 -17.91 -4.81
N GLY A 153 10.39 -18.51 -3.64
CA GLY A 153 11.46 -18.70 -2.64
C GLY A 153 11.87 -17.43 -1.87
N TRP A 154 11.06 -16.37 -1.89
CA TRP A 154 11.32 -15.16 -1.10
C TRP A 154 10.99 -15.37 0.39
N ILE A 155 10.05 -16.27 0.68
CA ILE A 155 9.69 -16.71 2.02
C ILE A 155 9.50 -18.24 2.04
N THR A 156 9.66 -18.85 3.20
CA THR A 156 9.37 -20.28 3.38
C THR A 156 7.86 -20.54 3.33
N ALA A 157 7.47 -21.78 3.01
CA ALA A 157 6.06 -22.20 3.08
C ALA A 157 5.50 -22.04 4.51
N ASP A 158 6.30 -22.35 5.54
CA ASP A 158 5.92 -22.15 6.94
C ASP A 158 5.63 -20.67 7.26
N ALA A 159 6.46 -19.76 6.76
CA ALA A 159 6.24 -18.32 6.94
C ALA A 159 4.98 -17.85 6.22
N ARG A 160 4.73 -18.30 4.99
CA ARG A 160 3.48 -18.04 4.25
C ARG A 160 2.27 -18.50 5.06
N ASP A 161 2.28 -19.72 5.56
CA ASP A 161 1.14 -20.31 6.27
C ASP A 161 0.91 -19.63 7.62
N ALA A 162 1.99 -19.32 8.35
CA ALA A 162 1.90 -18.58 9.60
C ALA A 162 1.31 -17.19 9.40
N LEU A 163 1.82 -16.42 8.43
CA LEU A 163 1.34 -15.07 8.14
C LEU A 163 -0.09 -15.07 7.59
N THR A 164 -0.45 -16.06 6.77
CA THR A 164 -1.82 -16.20 6.24
C THR A 164 -2.83 -16.52 7.33
N ARG A 165 -2.48 -17.39 8.29
CA ARG A 165 -3.37 -17.70 9.43
C ARG A 165 -3.54 -16.53 10.40
N GLN A 166 -2.57 -15.62 10.47
CA GLN A 166 -2.56 -14.48 11.39
C GLN A 166 -3.16 -13.20 10.78
N TYR A 167 -3.43 -13.18 9.48
CA TYR A 167 -4.04 -12.08 8.74
C TYR A 167 -5.56 -12.20 8.72
#